data_AF-A0A9D6LLZ5-F1
#
_entry.id   AF-A0A9D6LLZ5-F1
#
_cell.length_a   1.000
_cell.length_b   1.000
_cell.length_c   1.000
_cell.angle_alpha   90.00
_cell.angle_beta   90.00
_cell.angle_gamma   90.00
#
_symmetry.space_group_name_H-M   'P 1'
#
loop_
_entity.id
_entity.type
_entity.pdbx_description
1 polymer ?
#
loop_
_entity_poly.entity_id
_entity_poly.type
_entity_poly.pdbx_seq_one_letter_code
_entity_poly.pdbx_strand_id
1 'polypeptide(L)'
;MYKIKRKATSKRFHPHPRRLTVTLRPKDKVDIDYDQANPPHLYFDTNVLRGLNEKDADALRRLQSQRGFQYRYSMLNFTELVSHLDDPPTDDVPDPFRKFQAPFKKMLPLFHQNSLPSPEMVLMQATGLKHYLDSKWVVDFIDIAKQVSIIAEATSLEDIQKHDINPAHYKKLRQFDSESFISMMTGADTLDKPLSITDESATWLLHIYSFLIYRASGGRIRLAALSRSQQSRVIKFFNEVGGTMFKVHLLKLLQKTINDGRTKYGNDFYDLLQLLLLRDTNLLFVTDDSPFFSYYAGPEHHRVVPWRGFKASAGN
;
A
#
# COMPACT_ATOMS: atom_id res chain seq x y z
N MET A 1 9.12 -59.05 -29.72
CA MET A 1 7.73 -58.55 -29.71
C MET A 1 7.69 -57.31 -28.82
N TYR A 2 7.81 -56.11 -29.41
CA TYR A 2 7.92 -54.84 -28.67
C TYR A 2 6.54 -54.18 -28.56
N LYS A 3 6.08 -53.92 -27.33
CA LYS A 3 4.94 -53.03 -27.05
C LYS A 3 5.49 -51.69 -26.52
N ILE A 4 5.53 -50.69 -27.39
CA ILE A 4 5.78 -49.29 -27.02
C ILE A 4 4.47 -48.76 -26.42
N LYS A 5 4.44 -48.52 -25.10
CA LYS A 5 3.36 -47.76 -24.46
C LYS A 5 3.58 -46.28 -24.75
N ARG A 6 2.61 -45.65 -25.43
CA ARG A 6 2.49 -44.19 -25.55
C ARG A 6 2.36 -43.58 -24.15
N LYS A 7 3.36 -42.82 -23.70
CA LYS A 7 3.14 -41.76 -22.70
C LYS A 7 2.70 -40.52 -23.49
N ALA A 8 1.44 -40.15 -23.35
CA ALA A 8 0.98 -38.82 -23.73
C ALA A 8 1.68 -37.81 -22.82
N THR A 9 2.76 -37.19 -23.30
CA THR A 9 3.26 -35.95 -22.73
C THR A 9 2.30 -34.86 -23.15
N SER A 10 1.37 -34.49 -22.28
CA SER A 10 0.73 -33.18 -22.39
C SER A 10 1.85 -32.16 -22.20
N LYS A 11 2.35 -31.62 -23.31
CA LYS A 11 3.08 -30.36 -23.29
C LYS A 11 2.07 -29.33 -22.80
N ARG A 12 2.04 -29.06 -21.50
CA ARG A 12 1.49 -27.81 -20.99
C ARG A 12 2.30 -26.71 -21.69
N PHE A 13 1.68 -26.05 -22.65
CA PHE A 13 2.14 -24.75 -23.12
C PHE A 13 2.18 -23.86 -21.88
N HIS A 14 3.36 -23.64 -21.32
CA HIS A 14 3.57 -22.50 -20.45
C HIS A 14 3.66 -21.31 -21.40
N PRO A 15 2.67 -20.40 -21.42
CA PRO A 15 2.80 -19.17 -22.20
C PRO A 15 4.08 -18.46 -21.73
N HIS A 16 4.86 -17.95 -22.68
CA HIS A 16 6.05 -17.16 -22.35
C HIS A 16 5.63 -15.99 -21.42
N PRO A 17 6.38 -15.72 -20.35
CA PRO A 17 6.08 -14.59 -19.47
C PRO A 17 6.07 -13.31 -20.31
N ARG A 18 5.05 -12.48 -20.12
CA ARG A 18 5.06 -11.14 -20.70
C ARG A 18 5.94 -10.25 -19.83
N ARG A 19 6.56 -9.26 -20.47
CA ARG A 19 7.50 -8.37 -19.83
C ARG A 19 6.94 -6.96 -19.79
N LEU A 20 6.96 -6.36 -18.60
CA LEU A 20 6.70 -4.94 -18.38
C LEU A 20 8.04 -4.24 -18.16
N THR A 21 8.53 -3.53 -19.18
CA THR A 21 9.74 -2.71 -19.03
C THR A 21 9.37 -1.34 -18.47
N VAL A 22 9.79 -1.06 -17.24
CA VAL A 22 9.57 0.20 -16.54
C VAL A 22 10.86 0.99 -16.48
N THR A 23 10.80 2.25 -16.89
CA THR A 23 11.93 3.17 -16.75
C THR A 23 11.90 3.78 -15.35
N LEU A 24 12.89 3.45 -14.52
CA LEU A 24 13.03 3.95 -13.15
C LEU A 24 13.73 5.31 -13.12
N ARG A 25 14.73 5.45 -14.00
CA ARG A 25 15.50 6.66 -14.28
C ARG A 25 15.86 6.67 -15.76
N PRO A 26 16.28 7.81 -16.35
CA PRO A 26 16.63 7.87 -17.78
C PRO A 26 17.62 6.79 -18.25
N LYS A 27 18.46 6.24 -17.35
CA LYS A 27 19.42 5.16 -17.62
C LYS A 27 19.11 3.83 -16.94
N ASP A 28 18.12 3.78 -16.04
CA ASP A 28 17.77 2.57 -15.29
C ASP A 28 16.40 2.07 -15.72
N LYS A 29 16.37 0.88 -16.30
CA LYS A 29 15.15 0.17 -16.65
C LYS A 29 15.10 -1.14 -15.87
N VAL A 30 13.90 -1.52 -15.44
CA VAL A 30 13.64 -2.86 -14.93
C VAL A 30 12.61 -3.53 -15.79
N ASP A 31 12.87 -4.80 -16.08
CA ASP A 31 11.93 -5.71 -16.69
C ASP A 31 11.21 -6.50 -15.58
N ILE A 32 9.90 -6.31 -15.49
CA ILE A 32 9.03 -7.07 -14.59
C ILE A 32 8.35 -8.15 -15.45
N ASP A 33 8.84 -9.38 -15.33
CA ASP A 33 8.22 -10.53 -15.96
C ASP A 33 6.95 -10.93 -15.17
N TYR A 34 5.85 -11.21 -15.88
CA TYR A 34 4.59 -11.63 -15.28
C TYR A 34 3.89 -12.72 -16.10
N ASP A 35 3.08 -13.52 -15.39
CA ASP A 35 2.24 -14.54 -16.01
C ASP A 35 1.05 -13.86 -16.72
N GLN A 36 0.92 -14.07 -18.03
CA GLN A 36 -0.21 -13.51 -18.78
C GLN A 36 -1.56 -14.13 -18.36
N ALA A 37 -1.56 -15.37 -17.86
CA ALA A 37 -2.77 -16.02 -17.34
C ALA A 37 -3.20 -15.44 -15.99
N ASN A 38 -2.27 -14.80 -15.27
CA ASN A 38 -2.51 -14.15 -14.00
C ASN A 38 -1.78 -12.79 -13.95
N PRO A 39 -2.25 -11.79 -14.71
CA PRO A 39 -1.60 -10.49 -14.79
C PRO A 39 -1.57 -9.80 -13.42
N PRO A 40 -0.57 -8.97 -13.15
CA PRO A 40 -0.44 -8.31 -11.86
C PRO A 40 -1.62 -7.38 -11.61
N HIS A 41 -2.05 -7.35 -10.36
CA HIS A 41 -2.94 -6.33 -9.84
C HIS A 41 -2.10 -5.10 -9.49
N LEU A 42 -2.60 -3.90 -9.80
CA LEU A 42 -1.91 -2.66 -9.50
C LEU A 42 -2.71 -1.81 -8.53
N TYR A 43 -2.01 -1.21 -7.59
CA TYR A 43 -2.57 -0.20 -6.71
C TYR A 43 -1.63 0.99 -6.63
N PHE A 44 -2.19 2.13 -6.23
CA PHE A 44 -1.57 3.42 -6.45
C PHE A 44 -1.45 4.19 -5.15
N ASP A 45 -0.39 4.99 -5.04
CA ASP A 45 -0.29 6.04 -4.05
C ASP A 45 -1.47 7.03 -4.24
N THR A 46 -1.99 7.56 -3.13
CA THR A 46 -3.09 8.53 -3.13
C THR A 46 -2.75 9.75 -3.97
N ASN A 47 -1.50 10.21 -3.99
CA ASN A 47 -1.10 11.34 -4.83
C ASN A 47 -1.18 11.03 -6.32
N VAL A 48 -0.88 9.79 -6.73
CA VAL A 48 -1.09 9.35 -8.12
C VAL A 48 -2.57 9.40 -8.46
N LEU A 49 -3.45 8.86 -7.59
CA LEU A 49 -4.90 8.88 -7.80
C LEU A 49 -5.47 10.31 -7.91
N ARG A 50 -4.98 11.23 -7.08
CA ARG A 50 -5.36 12.65 -7.12
C ARG A 50 -4.91 13.32 -8.42
N GLY A 51 -3.72 12.98 -8.91
CA GLY A 51 -3.14 13.53 -10.13
C GLY A 51 -3.66 12.95 -11.45
N LEU A 52 -4.43 11.85 -11.43
CA LEU A 52 -4.95 11.22 -12.65
C LEU A 52 -5.77 12.20 -13.49
N ASN A 53 -5.33 12.51 -14.71
CA ASN A 53 -6.13 13.24 -15.71
C ASN A 53 -6.71 12.27 -16.77
N GLU A 54 -7.42 12.79 -17.76
CA GLU A 54 -8.04 11.93 -18.79
C GLU A 54 -7.00 11.18 -19.66
N LYS A 55 -5.86 11.83 -19.97
CA LYS A 55 -4.79 11.16 -20.72
C LYS A 55 -4.18 10.00 -19.93
N ASP A 56 -4.09 10.16 -18.61
CA ASP A 56 -3.65 9.12 -17.69
C ASP A 56 -4.68 7.99 -17.59
N ALA A 57 -5.98 8.32 -17.51
CA ALA A 57 -7.07 7.36 -17.55
C ALA A 57 -7.04 6.53 -18.85
N ASP A 58 -6.82 7.17 -20.00
CA ASP A 58 -6.67 6.50 -21.29
C ASP A 58 -5.46 5.56 -21.34
N ALA A 59 -4.34 5.96 -20.73
CA ALA A 59 -3.17 5.10 -20.62
C ALA A 59 -3.47 3.85 -19.78
N LEU A 60 -4.20 4.00 -18.67
CA LEU A 60 -4.66 2.88 -17.86
C LEU A 60 -5.63 1.97 -18.64
N ARG A 61 -6.62 2.53 -19.34
CA ARG A 61 -7.53 1.74 -20.19
C ARG A 61 -6.78 0.92 -21.25
N ARG A 62 -5.74 1.51 -21.87
CA ARG A 62 -4.87 0.80 -22.83
C ARG A 62 -4.07 -0.32 -22.17
N LEU A 63 -3.45 -0.08 -21.02
CA LEU A 63 -2.70 -1.10 -20.30
C LEU A 63 -3.60 -2.25 -19.84
N GLN A 64 -4.79 -1.94 -19.34
CA GLN A 64 -5.79 -2.94 -18.99
C GLN A 64 -6.21 -3.78 -20.21
N SER A 65 -6.50 -3.16 -21.36
CA SER A 65 -6.92 -3.91 -22.55
C SER A 65 -5.78 -4.72 -23.18
N GLN A 66 -4.56 -4.19 -23.20
CA GLN A 66 -3.41 -4.84 -23.83
C GLN A 66 -2.73 -5.89 -22.95
N ARG A 67 -2.70 -5.66 -21.63
CA ARG A 67 -1.92 -6.47 -20.66
C ARG A 67 -2.79 -7.22 -19.66
N GLY A 68 -4.10 -6.95 -19.61
CA GLY A 68 -5.02 -7.60 -18.67
C GLY A 68 -4.86 -7.11 -17.22
N PHE A 69 -4.13 -6.02 -17.00
CA PHE A 69 -3.90 -5.45 -15.68
C PHE A 69 -5.21 -5.08 -14.98
N GLN A 70 -5.27 -5.32 -13.68
CA GLN A 70 -6.42 -4.97 -12.86
C GLN A 70 -6.05 -3.88 -11.85
N TYR A 71 -6.81 -2.80 -11.82
CA TYR A 71 -6.58 -1.70 -10.90
C TYR A 71 -7.39 -1.89 -9.62
N ARG A 72 -6.72 -1.65 -8.50
CA ARG A 72 -7.22 -1.79 -7.12
C ARG A 72 -6.83 -0.53 -6.36
N TYR A 73 -7.63 -0.17 -5.37
CA TYR A 73 -7.28 0.88 -4.42
C TYR A 73 -7.15 0.27 -3.02
N SER A 74 -6.30 0.87 -2.20
CA SER A 74 -6.08 0.40 -0.84
C SER A 74 -7.04 1.07 0.15
N MET A 75 -7.22 0.42 1.30
CA MET A 75 -7.89 1.00 2.47
C MET A 75 -7.29 2.33 2.93
N LEU A 76 -5.99 2.50 2.70
CA LEU A 76 -5.26 3.70 3.07
C LEU A 76 -5.59 4.85 2.11
N ASN A 77 -5.68 4.58 0.81
CA ASN A 77 -6.16 5.58 -0.16
C ASN A 77 -7.58 6.05 0.20
N PHE A 78 -8.45 5.10 0.53
CA PHE A 78 -9.82 5.41 0.96
C PHE A 78 -9.82 6.29 2.20
N THR A 79 -9.15 5.86 3.27
CA THR A 79 -9.11 6.58 4.56
C THR A 79 -8.52 7.98 4.39
N GLU A 80 -7.46 8.13 3.59
CA GLU A 80 -6.86 9.42 3.28
C GLU A 80 -7.83 10.35 2.55
N LEU A 81 -8.42 9.89 1.44
CA LEU A 81 -9.31 10.72 0.64
C LEU A 81 -10.58 11.10 1.41
N VAL A 82 -11.21 10.15 2.12
CA VAL A 82 -12.44 10.41 2.87
C VAL A 82 -12.19 11.38 4.02
N SER A 83 -11.03 11.31 4.69
CA SER A 83 -10.71 12.20 5.82
C SER A 83 -10.69 13.69 5.48
N HIS A 84 -10.61 14.04 4.20
CA HIS A 84 -10.50 15.40 3.70
C HIS A 84 -11.79 15.93 3.05
N LEU A 85 -12.85 15.12 2.93
CA LEU A 85 -14.11 15.52 2.28
C LEU A 85 -14.86 16.63 3.02
N ASP A 86 -14.62 16.76 4.33
CA ASP A 86 -15.22 17.75 5.24
C ASP A 86 -14.15 18.69 5.82
N ASP A 87 -13.02 18.85 5.13
CA ASP A 87 -12.06 19.88 5.52
C ASP A 87 -12.65 21.28 5.25
N PRO A 88 -12.32 22.28 6.07
CA PRO A 88 -12.70 23.65 5.78
C PRO A 88 -12.02 24.13 4.48
N PRO A 89 -12.71 24.94 3.66
CA PRO A 89 -12.09 25.59 2.51
C PRO A 89 -10.85 26.41 2.88
N THR A 90 -9.87 26.42 1.98
CA THR A 90 -8.68 27.27 2.05
C THR A 90 -8.44 27.95 0.70
N ASP A 91 -7.54 28.93 0.65
CA ASP A 91 -7.19 29.61 -0.61
C ASP A 91 -6.69 28.61 -1.68
N ASP A 92 -5.93 27.59 -1.29
CA ASP A 92 -5.43 26.52 -2.17
C ASP A 92 -6.48 25.44 -2.49
N VAL A 93 -7.51 25.30 -1.64
CA VAL A 93 -8.59 24.32 -1.76
C VAL A 93 -9.94 24.96 -1.44
N PRO A 94 -10.53 25.72 -2.38
CA PRO A 94 -11.81 26.39 -2.13
C PRO A 94 -12.99 25.41 -1.97
N ASP A 95 -12.89 24.23 -2.57
CA ASP A 95 -13.91 23.16 -2.48
C ASP A 95 -13.25 21.81 -2.15
N PRO A 96 -13.01 21.53 -0.86
CA PRO A 96 -12.41 20.26 -0.42
C PRO A 96 -13.24 19.06 -0.83
N PHE A 97 -14.57 19.13 -0.67
CA PHE A 97 -15.48 18.05 -1.06
C PHE A 97 -15.26 17.63 -2.51
N ARG A 98 -15.32 18.56 -3.47
CA ARG A 98 -15.10 18.23 -4.89
C ARG A 98 -13.67 17.78 -5.18
N LYS A 99 -12.66 18.43 -4.57
CA LYS A 99 -11.25 18.06 -4.77
C LYS A 99 -10.97 16.62 -4.35
N PHE A 100 -11.49 16.20 -3.20
CA PHE A 100 -11.26 14.86 -2.65
C PHE A 100 -12.29 13.83 -3.10
N GLN A 101 -13.45 14.26 -3.64
CA GLN A 101 -14.38 13.41 -4.39
C GLN A 101 -13.82 12.99 -5.76
N ALA A 102 -13.11 13.89 -6.46
CA ALA A 102 -12.71 13.68 -7.85
C ALA A 102 -11.95 12.36 -8.10
N PRO A 103 -11.04 11.88 -7.23
CA PRO A 103 -10.41 10.58 -7.39
C PRO A 103 -11.41 9.41 -7.38
N PHE A 104 -12.45 9.44 -6.54
CA PHE A 104 -13.48 8.39 -6.51
C PHE A 104 -14.25 8.30 -7.83
N LYS A 105 -14.60 9.45 -8.41
CA LYS A 105 -15.24 9.51 -9.75
C LYS A 105 -14.39 8.87 -10.85
N LYS A 106 -13.06 9.02 -10.78
CA LYS A 106 -12.12 8.42 -11.74
C LYS A 106 -11.91 6.93 -11.49
N MET A 107 -11.89 6.53 -10.21
CA MET A 107 -11.72 5.12 -9.83
C MET A 107 -12.91 4.28 -10.28
N LEU A 108 -14.15 4.77 -10.13
CA LEU A 108 -15.36 4.00 -10.41
C LEU A 108 -15.39 3.31 -11.81
N PRO A 109 -15.07 3.99 -12.93
CA PRO A 109 -15.03 3.36 -14.25
C PRO A 109 -13.73 2.59 -14.57
N LEU A 110 -12.65 2.79 -13.81
CA LEU A 110 -11.33 2.23 -14.10
C LEU A 110 -10.94 1.05 -13.20
N PHE A 111 -11.38 1.06 -11.95
CA PHE A 111 -10.99 0.12 -10.90
C PHE A 111 -12.20 -0.77 -10.66
N HIS A 112 -12.09 -2.06 -11.03
CA HIS A 112 -13.17 -3.05 -10.98
C HIS A 112 -13.65 -3.35 -9.55
N GLN A 113 -14.27 -2.37 -8.87
CA GLN A 113 -14.92 -2.37 -7.55
C GLN A 113 -14.23 -3.16 -6.41
N ASN A 114 -12.98 -3.55 -6.53
CA ASN A 114 -12.31 -4.39 -5.56
C ASN A 114 -11.25 -3.56 -4.83
N SER A 115 -11.49 -3.28 -3.55
CA SER A 115 -10.45 -2.75 -2.68
C SER A 115 -9.48 -3.86 -2.28
N LEU A 116 -8.24 -3.49 -1.97
CA LEU A 116 -7.30 -4.41 -1.34
C LEU A 116 -7.69 -4.65 0.13
N PRO A 117 -7.29 -5.80 0.71
CA PRO A 117 -7.35 -5.99 2.16
C PRO A 117 -6.58 -4.88 2.88
N SER A 118 -6.98 -4.57 4.12
CA SER A 118 -6.23 -3.64 4.95
C SER A 118 -4.83 -4.20 5.29
N PRO A 119 -3.76 -3.37 5.39
CA PRO A 119 -2.43 -3.82 5.80
C PRO A 119 -2.43 -4.58 7.13
N GLU A 120 -3.32 -4.19 8.04
CA GLU A 120 -3.56 -4.80 9.33
C GLU A 120 -4.08 -6.22 9.14
N MET A 121 -5.06 -6.41 8.26
CA MET A 121 -5.57 -7.73 7.94
C MET A 121 -4.49 -8.61 7.31
N VAL A 122 -3.67 -8.06 6.41
CA VAL A 122 -2.55 -8.79 5.80
C VAL A 122 -1.55 -9.27 6.87
N LEU A 123 -1.13 -8.37 7.76
CA LEU A 123 -0.21 -8.68 8.86
C LEU A 123 -0.81 -9.73 9.83
N MET A 124 -2.04 -9.51 10.30
CA MET A 124 -2.66 -10.36 11.31
C MET A 124 -2.98 -11.75 10.76
N GLN A 125 -3.38 -11.86 9.50
CA GLN A 125 -3.57 -13.15 8.85
C GLN A 125 -2.24 -13.87 8.63
N ALA A 126 -1.20 -13.19 8.16
CA ALA A 126 0.13 -13.77 7.93
C ALA A 126 0.73 -14.43 9.16
N THR A 127 0.50 -13.80 10.31
CA THR A 127 1.12 -14.16 11.58
C THR A 127 0.26 -15.13 12.40
N GLY A 128 -0.93 -15.51 11.89
CA GLY A 128 -1.89 -16.36 12.60
C GLY A 128 -2.57 -15.66 13.78
N LEU A 129 -2.64 -14.33 13.73
CA LEU A 129 -3.24 -13.46 14.75
C LEU A 129 -4.62 -12.93 14.33
N LYS A 130 -5.22 -13.44 13.24
CA LYS A 130 -6.52 -12.97 12.71
C LYS A 130 -7.63 -12.89 13.78
N HIS A 131 -7.63 -13.79 14.78
CA HIS A 131 -8.61 -13.79 15.87
C HIS A 131 -8.51 -12.58 16.80
N TYR A 132 -7.37 -11.89 16.82
CA TYR A 132 -7.19 -10.62 17.54
C TYR A 132 -7.51 -9.39 16.68
N LEU A 133 -7.80 -9.54 15.39
CA LEU A 133 -8.07 -8.41 14.51
C LEU A 133 -9.39 -7.71 14.92
N ASP A 134 -9.35 -6.39 15.07
CA ASP A 134 -10.49 -5.58 15.52
C ASP A 134 -11.31 -5.04 14.35
N SER A 135 -12.64 -4.99 14.51
CA SER A 135 -13.57 -4.56 13.45
C SER A 135 -13.34 -3.11 13.00
N LYS A 136 -12.75 -2.26 13.84
CA LYS A 136 -12.39 -0.88 13.45
C LYS A 136 -11.42 -0.83 12.26
N TRP A 137 -10.60 -1.86 12.08
CA TRP A 137 -9.60 -1.95 11.01
C TRP A 137 -9.94 -3.02 9.96
N VAL A 138 -10.99 -3.81 10.21
CA VAL A 138 -11.62 -4.71 9.25
C VAL A 138 -12.79 -3.97 8.64
N VAL A 139 -12.51 -3.14 7.64
CA VAL A 139 -13.59 -2.75 6.75
C VAL A 139 -13.70 -3.84 5.70
N ASP A 140 -14.91 -4.39 5.56
CA ASP A 140 -15.19 -5.30 4.45
C ASP A 140 -14.85 -4.57 3.15
N PHE A 141 -14.01 -5.19 2.32
CA PHE A 141 -13.62 -4.61 1.04
C PHE A 141 -14.85 -4.38 0.13
N ILE A 142 -15.92 -5.16 0.34
CA ILE A 142 -17.22 -4.98 -0.33
C ILE A 142 -17.90 -3.69 0.17
N ASP A 143 -17.90 -3.45 1.48
CA ASP A 143 -18.50 -2.24 2.06
C ASP A 143 -17.75 -0.99 1.59
N ILE A 144 -16.43 -1.06 1.45
CA ILE A 144 -15.65 0.03 0.90
C ILE A 144 -15.98 0.28 -0.57
N ALA A 145 -16.13 -0.78 -1.37
CA ALA A 145 -16.52 -0.62 -2.77
C ALA A 145 -17.85 0.11 -2.92
N LYS A 146 -18.82 -0.22 -2.05
CA LYS A 146 -20.09 0.48 -1.96
C LYS A 146 -19.90 1.94 -1.57
N GLN A 147 -19.11 2.23 -0.55
CA GLN A 147 -18.83 3.60 -0.10
C GLN A 147 -18.13 4.43 -1.18
N VAL A 148 -17.19 3.85 -1.94
CA VAL A 148 -16.53 4.50 -3.07
C VAL A 148 -17.55 4.93 -4.13
N SER A 149 -18.50 4.05 -4.50
CA SER A 149 -19.56 4.39 -5.46
C SER A 149 -20.45 5.52 -4.94
N ILE A 150 -20.87 5.46 -3.67
CA ILE A 150 -21.68 6.50 -3.03
C ILE A 150 -20.95 7.86 -3.07
N ILE A 151 -19.68 7.90 -2.67
CA ILE A 151 -18.90 9.14 -2.67
C ILE A 151 -18.69 9.65 -4.10
N ALA A 152 -18.45 8.78 -5.07
CA ALA A 152 -18.28 9.15 -6.46
C ALA A 152 -19.53 9.83 -7.04
N GLU A 153 -20.72 9.37 -6.65
CA GLU A 153 -22.01 9.86 -7.17
C GLU A 153 -22.60 11.03 -6.36
N ALA A 154 -22.16 11.22 -5.12
CA ALA A 154 -22.67 12.25 -4.23
C ALA A 154 -22.59 13.67 -4.82
N THR A 155 -23.56 14.52 -4.49
CA THR A 155 -23.52 15.93 -4.90
C THR A 155 -23.03 16.84 -3.79
N SER A 156 -23.11 16.39 -2.54
CA SER A 156 -22.67 17.14 -1.35
C SER A 156 -22.19 16.22 -0.21
N LEU A 157 -21.68 16.83 0.87
CA LEU A 157 -21.31 16.14 2.09
C LEU A 157 -22.52 15.47 2.77
N GLU A 158 -23.68 16.13 2.75
CA GLU A 158 -24.91 15.61 3.34
C GLU A 158 -25.35 14.31 2.65
N ASP A 159 -25.10 14.18 1.34
CA ASP A 159 -25.43 12.96 0.61
C ASP A 159 -24.64 11.75 1.12
N ILE A 160 -23.33 11.91 1.38
CA ILE A 160 -22.52 10.79 1.89
C ILE A 160 -22.84 10.48 3.36
N GLN A 161 -23.21 11.49 4.15
CA GLN A 161 -23.57 11.32 5.56
C GLN A 161 -24.88 10.54 5.73
N LYS A 162 -25.85 10.65 4.80
CA LYS A 162 -27.07 9.81 4.79
C LYS A 162 -26.77 8.31 4.65
N HIS A 163 -25.56 7.95 4.22
CA HIS A 163 -25.08 6.58 4.07
C HIS A 163 -24.09 6.17 5.16
N ASP A 164 -24.07 6.87 6.30
CA ASP A 164 -23.19 6.62 7.44
C ASP A 164 -21.68 6.75 7.13
N ILE A 165 -21.33 7.45 6.05
CA ILE A 165 -19.94 7.77 5.71
C ILE A 165 -19.57 9.06 6.44
N ASN A 166 -18.74 8.93 7.49
CA ASN A 166 -18.34 10.05 8.34
C ASN A 166 -16.86 10.45 8.14
N PRO A 167 -16.55 11.51 7.36
CA PRO A 167 -15.19 12.02 7.20
C PRO A 167 -14.43 12.28 8.51
N ALA A 168 -15.10 12.80 9.54
CA ALA A 168 -14.47 13.11 10.83
C ALA A 168 -13.96 11.84 11.53
N HIS A 169 -14.62 10.69 11.34
CA HIS A 169 -14.13 9.41 11.83
C HIS A 169 -12.77 9.07 11.21
N TYR A 170 -12.67 9.11 9.88
CA TYR A 170 -11.43 8.78 9.16
C TYR A 170 -10.31 9.80 9.42
N LYS A 171 -10.65 11.08 9.59
CA LYS A 171 -9.71 12.12 10.03
C LYS A 171 -9.12 11.82 11.40
N LYS A 172 -9.95 11.40 12.36
CA LYS A 172 -9.50 10.98 13.68
C LYS A 172 -8.56 9.77 13.59
N LEU A 173 -8.88 8.76 12.78
CA LEU A 173 -7.97 7.61 12.57
C LEU A 173 -6.59 8.04 12.11
N ARG A 174 -6.52 8.91 11.10
CA ARG A 174 -5.26 9.45 10.58
C ARG A 174 -4.49 10.25 11.60
N GLN A 175 -5.17 11.07 12.38
CA GLN A 175 -4.54 11.86 13.43
C GLN A 175 -3.90 10.96 14.50
N PHE A 176 -4.64 9.96 15.00
CA PHE A 176 -4.10 9.00 15.98
C PHE A 176 -2.86 8.26 15.46
N ASP A 177 -2.91 7.83 14.20
CA ASP A 177 -1.80 7.14 13.55
C ASP A 177 -0.58 8.05 13.38
N SER A 178 -0.82 9.29 12.93
CA SER A 178 0.21 10.33 12.78
C SER A 178 0.90 10.64 14.12
N GLU A 179 0.12 10.91 15.17
CA GLU A 179 0.65 11.22 16.50
C GLU A 179 1.43 10.04 17.09
N SER A 180 0.90 8.82 16.96
CA SER A 180 1.58 7.60 17.43
C SER A 180 2.90 7.37 16.71
N PHE A 181 2.92 7.54 15.38
CA PHE A 181 4.13 7.39 14.59
C PHE A 181 5.18 8.45 14.94
N ILE A 182 4.80 9.72 15.03
CA ILE A 182 5.71 10.80 15.44
C ILE A 182 6.27 10.57 16.84
N SER A 183 5.45 10.09 17.77
CA SER A 183 5.89 9.74 19.13
C SER A 183 6.94 8.63 19.10
N MET A 184 6.73 7.56 18.33
CA MET A 184 7.71 6.46 18.21
C MET A 184 9.01 6.90 17.53
N MET A 185 8.93 7.75 16.50
CA MET A 185 10.10 8.34 15.85
C MET A 185 10.87 9.28 16.79
N THR A 186 10.18 9.97 17.70
CA THR A 186 10.80 10.81 18.72
C THR A 186 11.47 9.98 19.81
N GLY A 187 10.86 8.87 20.22
CA GLY A 187 11.53 7.91 21.11
C GLY A 187 12.81 7.32 20.51
N ALA A 188 12.97 7.37 19.19
CA ALA A 188 14.17 6.92 18.51
C ALA A 188 15.32 7.94 18.54
N ASP A 189 15.08 9.19 18.96
CA ASP A 189 16.12 10.23 19.05
C ASP A 189 17.18 9.90 20.11
N THR A 190 16.89 8.93 20.99
CA THR A 190 17.82 8.42 22.01
C THR A 190 18.82 7.41 21.45
N LEU A 191 18.68 6.97 20.20
CA LEU A 191 19.60 6.03 19.56
C LEU A 191 20.91 6.75 19.18
N ASP A 192 22.03 6.04 19.30
CA ASP A 192 23.36 6.57 18.99
C ASP A 192 23.50 7.04 17.53
N LYS A 193 24.26 8.13 17.35
CA LYS A 193 24.56 8.73 16.04
C LYS A 193 26.01 8.45 15.62
N PRO A 194 26.29 8.14 14.34
CA PRO A 194 25.31 7.89 13.28
C PRO A 194 24.57 6.58 13.51
N LEU A 195 23.29 6.53 13.13
CA LEU A 195 22.49 5.33 13.29
C LEU A 195 23.12 4.16 12.54
N SER A 196 23.56 3.15 13.30
CA SER A 196 23.97 1.84 12.80
C SER A 196 22.96 0.79 13.24
N ILE A 197 22.93 -0.37 12.56
CA ILE A 197 22.09 -1.49 13.00
C ILE A 197 22.73 -2.09 14.25
N THR A 198 22.24 -1.69 15.41
CA THR A 198 22.62 -2.18 16.75
C THR A 198 21.47 -2.95 17.39
N ASP A 199 21.72 -3.60 18.53
CA ASP A 199 20.67 -4.25 19.35
C ASP A 199 19.58 -3.26 19.80
N GLU A 200 19.94 -1.99 20.02
CA GLU A 200 18.99 -0.92 20.36
C GLU A 200 18.05 -0.60 19.18
N SER A 201 18.61 -0.47 17.97
CA SER A 201 17.80 -0.26 16.76
C SER A 201 16.88 -1.45 16.47
N ALA A 202 17.34 -2.68 16.75
CA ALA A 202 16.54 -3.89 16.63
C ALA A 202 15.41 -3.91 17.68
N THR A 203 15.70 -3.52 18.92
CA THR A 203 14.70 -3.39 19.99
C THR A 203 13.65 -2.33 19.64
N TRP A 204 14.07 -1.19 19.08
CA TRP A 204 13.16 -0.16 18.59
C TRP A 204 12.24 -0.67 17.48
N LEU A 205 12.75 -1.47 16.53
CA LEU A 205 11.91 -2.11 15.51
C LEU A 205 10.84 -3.04 16.13
N LEU A 206 11.18 -3.77 17.21
CA LEU A 206 10.20 -4.59 17.91
C LEU A 206 9.08 -3.76 18.54
N HIS A 207 9.35 -2.52 18.97
CA HIS A 207 8.31 -1.60 19.42
C HIS A 207 7.35 -1.22 18.29
N ILE A 208 7.87 -0.97 17.07
CA ILE A 208 7.04 -0.70 15.89
C ILE A 208 6.19 -1.92 15.54
N TYR A 209 6.75 -3.13 15.55
CA TYR A 209 5.98 -4.35 15.28
C TYR A 209 4.89 -4.56 16.34
N SER A 210 5.23 -4.31 17.62
CA SER A 210 4.26 -4.35 18.70
C SER A 210 3.16 -3.31 18.54
N PHE A 211 3.49 -2.10 18.08
CA PHE A 211 2.51 -1.06 17.81
C PHE A 211 1.55 -1.47 16.68
N LEU A 212 2.06 -2.02 15.58
CA LEU A 212 1.23 -2.49 14.47
C LEU A 212 0.22 -3.56 14.92
N ILE A 213 0.64 -4.50 15.76
CA ILE A 213 -0.23 -5.53 16.35
C ILE A 213 -1.25 -4.92 17.33
N TYR A 214 -0.78 -4.04 18.22
CA TYR A 214 -1.64 -3.33 19.18
C TYR A 214 -2.73 -2.54 18.44
N ARG A 215 -2.34 -1.79 17.43
CA ARG A 215 -3.22 -1.02 16.57
C ARG A 215 -4.23 -1.92 15.88
N ALA A 216 -3.78 -2.93 15.13
CA ALA A 216 -4.63 -3.87 14.40
C ALA A 216 -5.62 -4.62 15.31
N SER A 217 -5.25 -4.82 16.59
CA SER A 217 -6.09 -5.52 17.56
C SER A 217 -7.04 -4.66 18.36
N GLY A 218 -7.14 -3.36 18.06
CA GLY A 218 -7.98 -2.43 18.84
C GLY A 218 -7.45 -2.23 20.26
N GLY A 219 -6.16 -2.48 20.48
CA GLY A 219 -5.50 -2.36 21.77
C GLY A 219 -5.47 -3.63 22.63
N ARG A 220 -6.01 -4.76 22.13
CA ARG A 220 -6.20 -5.99 22.91
C ARG A 220 -4.92 -6.78 23.16
N ILE A 221 -3.94 -6.73 22.25
CA ILE A 221 -2.72 -7.55 22.36
C ILE A 221 -1.48 -6.78 21.88
N ARG A 222 -0.33 -7.09 22.49
CA ARG A 222 1.00 -6.56 22.13
C ARG A 222 1.95 -7.70 21.82
N LEU A 223 3.04 -7.42 21.09
CA LEU A 223 4.01 -8.44 20.70
C LEU A 223 4.55 -9.23 21.91
N ALA A 224 4.90 -8.54 22.99
CA ALA A 224 5.45 -9.16 24.21
C ALA A 224 4.47 -10.13 24.91
N ALA A 225 3.16 -9.94 24.73
CA ALA A 225 2.13 -10.80 25.33
C ALA A 225 1.78 -12.02 24.45
N LEU A 226 2.33 -12.11 23.23
CA LEU A 226 2.16 -13.26 22.37
C LEU A 226 3.04 -14.44 22.83
N SER A 227 2.63 -15.67 22.52
CA SER A 227 3.50 -16.84 22.70
C SER A 227 4.78 -16.70 21.86
N ARG A 228 5.88 -17.35 22.28
CA ARG A 228 7.15 -17.33 21.51
C ARG A 228 6.95 -17.73 20.05
N SER A 229 6.12 -18.74 19.77
CA SER A 229 5.82 -19.17 18.41
C SER A 229 5.14 -18.08 17.57
N GLN A 230 4.23 -17.30 18.17
CA GLN A 230 3.56 -16.17 17.51
C GLN A 230 4.55 -15.03 17.28
N GLN A 231 5.38 -14.69 18.27
CA GLN A 231 6.43 -13.68 18.12
C GLN A 231 7.39 -14.01 16.97
N SER A 232 7.83 -15.27 16.88
CA SER A 232 8.68 -15.73 15.76
C SER A 232 8.00 -15.59 14.40
N ARG A 233 6.68 -15.83 14.30
CA ARG A 233 5.93 -15.61 13.05
C ARG A 233 5.84 -14.15 12.67
N VAL A 234 5.68 -13.24 13.64
CA VAL A 234 5.71 -11.80 13.40
C VAL A 234 7.08 -11.36 12.87
N ILE A 235 8.16 -11.77 13.52
CA ILE A 235 9.52 -11.44 13.08
C ILE A 235 9.79 -12.01 11.69
N LYS A 236 9.35 -13.24 11.42
CA LYS A 236 9.46 -13.88 10.10
C LYS A 236 8.73 -13.08 9.02
N PHE A 237 7.51 -12.61 9.27
CA PHE A 237 6.76 -11.78 8.32
C PHE A 237 7.54 -10.53 7.89
N PHE A 238 8.19 -9.82 8.83
CA PHE A 238 9.00 -8.64 8.52
C PHE A 238 10.36 -8.95 7.85
N ASN A 239 10.69 -10.23 7.67
CA ASN A 239 11.83 -10.70 6.89
C ASN A 239 11.42 -11.31 5.54
N GLU A 240 10.13 -11.37 5.23
CA GLU A 240 9.61 -11.80 3.93
C GLU A 240 9.30 -10.60 3.01
N VAL A 241 8.83 -10.87 1.78
CA VAL A 241 8.45 -9.83 0.82
C VAL A 241 7.32 -8.95 1.39
N GLY A 242 7.34 -7.65 1.08
CA GLY A 242 6.44 -6.65 1.66
C GLY A 242 6.87 -6.22 3.07
N GLY A 243 7.06 -7.18 3.99
CA GLY A 243 7.57 -6.91 5.34
C GLY A 243 9.00 -6.36 5.36
N THR A 244 9.89 -6.94 4.55
CA THR A 244 11.27 -6.45 4.37
C THR A 244 11.28 -5.06 3.73
N MET A 245 10.38 -4.79 2.77
CA MET A 245 10.29 -3.48 2.11
C MET A 245 9.85 -2.40 3.12
N PHE A 246 8.84 -2.70 3.94
CA PHE A 246 8.44 -1.87 5.07
C PHE A 246 9.61 -1.59 6.01
N LYS A 247 10.32 -2.65 6.45
CA LYS A 247 11.44 -2.54 7.40
C LYS A 247 12.59 -1.68 6.83
N VAL A 248 12.98 -1.92 5.57
CA VAL A 248 14.05 -1.15 4.91
C VAL A 248 13.66 0.31 4.78
N HIS A 249 12.43 0.62 4.35
CA HIS A 249 11.98 1.99 4.23
C HIS A 249 11.90 2.69 5.60
N LEU A 250 11.41 2.00 6.62
CA LEU A 250 11.36 2.52 7.99
C LEU A 250 12.77 2.84 8.51
N LEU A 251 13.74 1.95 8.30
CA LEU A 251 15.13 2.21 8.67
C LEU A 251 15.73 3.39 7.91
N LYS A 252 15.44 3.54 6.62
CA LYS A 252 15.87 4.73 5.84
C LYS A 252 15.26 6.03 6.38
N LEU A 253 13.97 6.02 6.71
CA LEU A 253 13.31 7.17 7.32
C LEU A 253 13.95 7.50 8.67
N LEU A 254 14.21 6.47 9.47
CA LEU A 254 14.86 6.62 10.76
C LEU A 254 16.28 7.21 10.63
N GLN A 255 17.09 6.71 9.69
CA GLN A 255 18.41 7.26 9.39
C GLN A 255 18.32 8.74 8.99
N LYS A 256 17.40 9.10 8.08
CA LYS A 256 17.21 10.50 7.65
C LYS A 256 16.74 11.41 8.79
N THR A 257 15.89 10.91 9.68
CA THR A 257 15.42 11.68 10.83
C THR A 257 16.53 11.87 11.86
N ILE A 258 17.26 10.81 12.21
CA ILE A 258 18.29 10.85 13.26
C ILE A 258 19.58 11.52 12.79
N ASN A 259 20.10 11.11 11.63
CA ASN A 259 21.39 11.56 11.10
C ASN A 259 21.24 12.92 10.41
N ASP A 260 20.22 13.08 9.56
CA ASP A 260 20.07 14.26 8.70
C ASP A 260 19.10 15.31 9.28
N GLY A 261 18.46 15.03 10.41
CA GLY A 261 17.53 15.95 11.08
C GLY A 261 16.21 16.17 10.33
N ARG A 262 15.81 15.24 9.44
CA ARG A 262 14.54 15.35 8.70
C ARG A 262 13.36 15.43 9.67
N THR A 263 12.48 16.41 9.44
CA THR A 263 11.21 16.55 10.16
C THR A 263 10.39 15.26 10.11
N LYS A 264 9.83 14.87 11.25
CA LYS A 264 8.97 13.69 11.39
C LYS A 264 7.60 14.00 10.80
N TYR A 265 7.17 13.25 9.79
CA TYR A 265 5.86 13.42 9.15
C TYR A 265 4.97 12.21 9.40
N GLY A 266 3.77 12.43 9.93
CA GLY A 266 2.82 11.34 10.20
C GLY A 266 2.34 10.59 8.96
N ASN A 267 2.30 11.27 7.80
CA ASN A 267 1.94 10.64 6.53
C ASN A 267 2.94 9.56 6.09
N ASP A 268 4.20 9.62 6.52
CA ASP A 268 5.20 8.57 6.23
C ASP A 268 4.71 7.19 6.71
N PHE A 269 3.88 7.15 7.75
CA PHE A 269 3.31 5.91 8.27
C PHE A 269 2.33 5.25 7.30
N TYR A 270 1.47 6.03 6.64
CA TYR A 270 0.50 5.51 5.67
C TYR A 270 1.20 4.97 4.44
N ASP A 271 2.19 5.70 3.95
CA ASP A 271 3.11 5.30 2.88
C ASP A 271 3.81 3.98 3.18
N LEU A 272 4.33 3.83 4.39
CA LEU A 272 4.92 2.59 4.88
C LEU A 272 3.93 1.42 4.90
N LEU A 273 2.74 1.63 5.47
CA LEU A 273 1.74 0.56 5.61
C LEU A 273 1.30 -0.03 4.26
N GLN A 274 1.30 0.78 3.19
CA GLN A 274 1.01 0.30 1.83
C GLN A 274 1.98 -0.80 1.38
N LEU A 275 3.22 -0.82 1.87
CA LEU A 275 4.23 -1.82 1.49
C LEU A 275 3.92 -3.22 2.03
N LEU A 276 3.15 -3.33 3.11
CA LEU A 276 2.75 -4.64 3.66
C LEU A 276 1.85 -5.41 2.69
N LEU A 277 1.10 -4.70 1.83
CA LEU A 277 0.25 -5.31 0.81
C LEU A 277 1.07 -6.11 -0.21
N LEU A 278 2.32 -5.70 -0.48
CA LEU A 278 3.24 -6.37 -1.41
C LEU A 278 3.70 -7.76 -0.95
N ARG A 279 3.22 -8.23 0.22
CA ARG A 279 3.29 -9.65 0.56
C ARG A 279 2.60 -10.50 -0.51
N ASP A 280 1.51 -10.03 -1.10
CA ASP A 280 0.92 -10.68 -2.27
C ASP A 280 1.88 -10.51 -3.45
N THR A 281 2.45 -11.62 -3.92
CA THR A 281 3.42 -11.63 -5.00
C THR A 281 2.82 -11.31 -6.37
N ASN A 282 1.50 -11.10 -6.48
CA ASN A 282 0.84 -10.62 -7.70
C ASN A 282 0.55 -9.11 -7.71
N LEU A 283 0.89 -8.36 -6.65
CA LEU A 283 0.66 -6.90 -6.59
C LEU A 283 1.85 -6.06 -7.07
N LEU A 284 1.57 -4.98 -7.80
CA LEU A 284 2.52 -3.91 -8.06
C LEU A 284 2.01 -2.61 -7.45
N PHE A 285 2.87 -1.95 -6.70
CA PHE A 285 2.61 -0.64 -6.14
C PHE A 285 3.14 0.45 -7.07
N VAL A 286 2.27 1.36 -7.50
CA VAL A 286 2.63 2.47 -8.37
C VAL A 286 2.61 3.75 -7.54
N THR A 287 3.78 4.36 -7.38
CA THR A 287 3.97 5.55 -6.54
C THR A 287 4.37 6.75 -7.37
N ASP A 288 4.22 7.95 -6.82
CA ASP A 288 4.79 9.15 -7.45
C ASP A 288 6.33 9.05 -7.56
N ASP A 289 6.91 9.76 -8.53
CA ASP A 289 8.32 9.65 -8.90
C ASP A 289 9.27 10.11 -7.77
N SER A 290 8.84 11.08 -6.95
CA SER A 290 9.65 11.61 -5.83
C SER A 290 9.72 10.61 -4.65
N PRO A 291 8.60 10.08 -4.13
CA PRO A 291 8.62 9.02 -3.11
C PRO A 291 9.28 7.71 -3.55
N PHE A 292 9.27 7.37 -4.85
CA PHE A 292 9.83 6.12 -5.39
C PHE A 292 11.23 5.78 -4.85
N PHE A 293 12.13 6.76 -4.78
CA PHE A 293 13.52 6.51 -4.36
C PHE A 293 13.65 6.14 -2.88
N SER A 294 12.67 6.52 -2.06
CA SER A 294 12.63 6.08 -0.67
C SER A 294 12.26 4.58 -0.58
N TYR A 295 11.48 4.05 -1.52
CA TYR A 295 11.06 2.64 -1.56
C TYR A 295 12.06 1.70 -2.23
N TYR A 296 12.91 2.19 -3.14
CA TYR A 296 13.82 1.33 -3.88
C TYR A 296 14.85 0.64 -2.96
N ALA A 297 14.77 -0.68 -2.84
CA ALA A 297 15.65 -1.49 -1.99
C ALA A 297 16.59 -2.42 -2.79
N GLY A 298 16.54 -2.36 -4.12
CA GLY A 298 17.29 -3.25 -5.01
C GLY A 298 16.40 -3.88 -6.10
N PRO A 299 17.00 -4.50 -7.13
CA PRO A 299 16.28 -5.15 -8.24
C PRO A 299 15.47 -6.39 -7.81
N GLU A 300 15.90 -7.10 -6.77
CA GLU A 300 15.17 -8.24 -6.16
C GLU A 300 13.86 -7.83 -5.45
N HIS A 301 13.70 -6.53 -5.22
CA HIS A 301 12.56 -5.92 -4.55
C HIS A 301 11.72 -5.08 -5.52
N HIS A 302 11.77 -5.35 -6.82
CA HIS A 302 11.09 -4.52 -7.83
C HIS A 302 9.58 -4.74 -7.92
N ARG A 303 8.88 -4.25 -6.90
CA ARG A 303 7.41 -4.33 -6.75
C ARG A 303 6.78 -2.97 -6.49
N VAL A 304 7.62 -1.95 -6.38
CA VAL A 304 7.25 -0.54 -6.40
C VAL A 304 7.75 0.03 -7.71
N VAL A 305 6.91 0.77 -8.43
CA VAL A 305 7.26 1.38 -9.71
C VAL A 305 6.88 2.87 -9.74
N PRO A 306 7.68 3.73 -10.36
CA PRO A 306 7.36 5.15 -10.47
C PRO A 306 6.26 5.38 -11.52
N TRP A 307 5.34 6.29 -11.23
CA TRP A 307 4.19 6.59 -12.08
C TRP A 307 4.60 6.97 -13.51
N ARG A 308 5.62 7.81 -13.67
CA ARG A 308 6.09 8.23 -15.01
C ARG A 308 6.67 7.07 -15.81
N GLY A 309 7.44 6.22 -15.16
CA GLY A 309 7.99 5.01 -15.77
C GLY A 309 6.89 4.03 -16.19
N PHE A 310 5.91 3.85 -15.31
CA PHE A 310 4.79 2.96 -15.53
C PHE A 310 3.89 3.44 -16.69
N LYS A 311 3.46 4.71 -16.72
CA LYS A 311 2.61 5.23 -17.81
C LYS A 311 3.31 5.21 -19.17
N ALA A 312 4.63 5.41 -19.21
CA ALA A 312 5.39 5.35 -20.47
C ALA A 312 5.37 3.95 -21.10
N SER A 313 5.20 2.90 -20.29
CA SER A 313 5.05 1.53 -20.79
C SER A 313 3.72 1.29 -21.54
N ALA A 314 2.75 2.20 -21.45
CA ALA A 314 1.49 2.13 -22.19
C ALA A 314 1.61 2.56 -23.66
N GLY A 315 2.73 3.19 -24.04
CA GLY A 315 2.99 3.69 -25.40
C GLY A 315 3.91 2.79 -26.24
N ASN A 316 4.44 1.71 -25.66
CA ASN A 316 5.30 0.71 -26.29
C ASN A 316 4.59 -0.65 -26.38
#